data_AF-A0A1Q5R924-F1
#
_entry.id   AF-A0A1Q5R924-F1
#
_cell.length_a   1.000
_cell.length_b   1.000
_cell.length_c   1.000
_cell.angle_alpha   90.00
_cell.angle_beta   90.00
_cell.angle_gamma   90.00
#
_symmetry.space_group_name_H-M   'P 1'
#
loop_
_entity.id
_entity.type
_entity.pdbx_description
1 polymer ?
#
loop_
_entity_poly.entity_id
_entity_poly.type
_entity_poly.pdbx_seq_one_letter_code
_entity_poly.pdbx_strand_id
1 'polypeptide(L)'
;MTWVGKWQNQYGSIVEITSEADGRIEGTFRTALADSGFYGQTVPIVGLHQGNCIGFSSVGSSAAGDRVVSYAGLLRDGKMETAWFVVSDKALVAAGEGEPATLKPLNWWRAVTTSIDTFERVM
;
A
#
# COMPACT_ATOMS: atom_id res chain seq x y z
N MET A 1 7.54 -22.17 4.20
CA MET A 1 7.77 -21.02 3.31
C MET A 1 7.97 -19.81 4.18
N THR A 2 8.83 -18.88 3.78
CA THR A 2 9.04 -17.62 4.49
C THR A 2 8.46 -16.47 3.65
N TRP A 3 7.87 -15.50 4.32
CA TRP A 3 7.40 -14.25 3.71
C TRP A 3 8.53 -13.24 3.52
N VAL A 4 9.65 -13.39 4.26
CA VAL A 4 10.86 -12.57 4.13
C VAL A 4 11.35 -12.57 2.69
N GLY A 5 11.67 -11.39 2.16
CA GLY A 5 12.17 -11.19 0.80
C GLY A 5 11.56 -9.96 0.12
N LYS A 6 11.94 -9.77 -1.15
CA LYS A 6 11.43 -8.67 -1.98
C LYS A 6 10.37 -9.17 -2.94
N TRP A 7 9.24 -8.48 -2.91
CA TRP A 7 8.05 -8.79 -3.69
C TRP A 7 7.72 -7.59 -4.56
N GLN A 8 7.58 -7.78 -5.87
CA GLN A 8 7.29 -6.73 -6.83
C GLN A 8 5.93 -6.97 -7.48
N ASN A 9 5.06 -5.97 -7.48
CA ASN A 9 3.75 -6.09 -8.15
C ASN A 9 3.84 -5.82 -9.67
N GLN A 10 2.72 -6.01 -10.36
CA GLN A 10 2.57 -5.79 -11.81
C GLN A 10 2.87 -4.35 -12.27
N TYR A 11 2.87 -3.38 -11.35
CA TYR A 11 3.19 -1.98 -11.63
C TYR A 11 4.64 -1.61 -11.30
N GLY A 12 5.41 -2.54 -10.73
CA GLY A 12 6.79 -2.34 -10.30
C GLY A 12 6.96 -1.85 -8.86
N SER A 13 5.87 -1.69 -8.10
CA SER A 13 5.93 -1.35 -6.66
C SER A 13 6.54 -2.50 -5.87
N ILE A 14 7.28 -2.19 -4.80
CA ILE A 14 8.03 -3.17 -4.01
C ILE A 14 7.50 -3.22 -2.58
N VAL A 15 7.22 -4.43 -2.11
CA VAL A 15 7.11 -4.80 -0.70
C VAL A 15 8.37 -5.57 -0.32
N GLU A 16 9.13 -5.07 0.65
CA GLU A 16 10.30 -5.75 1.20
C GLU A 16 10.01 -6.15 2.65
N ILE A 17 9.83 -7.45 2.88
CA ILE A 17 9.63 -8.02 4.22
C ILE A 17 11.00 -8.41 4.76
N THR A 18 11.42 -7.77 5.85
CA THR A 18 12.75 -7.95 6.45
C THR A 18 12.73 -8.79 7.72
N SER A 19 11.57 -8.94 8.34
CA SER A 19 11.39 -9.71 9.58
C SER A 19 10.10 -10.51 9.52
N GLU A 20 10.16 -11.75 10.00
CA GLU A 20 9.05 -12.68 10.18
C GLU A 20 9.29 -13.44 11.49
N ALA A 21 8.47 -13.19 12.50
CA ALA A 21 8.55 -13.88 13.80
C ALA A 21 7.17 -13.93 14.46
N ASP A 22 6.82 -15.08 15.06
CA ASP A 22 5.58 -15.26 15.82
C ASP A 22 4.29 -14.84 15.07
N GLY A 23 4.24 -15.11 13.76
CA GLY A 23 3.09 -14.75 12.92
C GLY A 23 3.02 -13.27 12.54
N ARG A 24 4.04 -12.47 12.90
CA ARG A 24 4.16 -11.05 12.59
C ARG A 24 5.20 -10.82 11.49
N ILE A 25 4.89 -9.89 10.59
CA ILE A 25 5.85 -9.38 9.60
C ILE A 25 6.11 -7.89 9.77
N GLU A 26 7.34 -7.50 9.44
CA GLU A 26 7.78 -6.10 9.36
C GLU A 26 8.63 -5.90 8.11
N GLY A 27 8.60 -4.68 7.58
CA GLY A 27 9.31 -4.36 6.36
C GLY A 27 9.02 -2.96 5.84
N THR A 28 9.09 -2.79 4.52
CA THR A 28 8.79 -1.53 3.85
C THR A 28 7.98 -1.72 2.57
N PHE A 29 7.30 -0.65 2.16
CA PHE A 29 6.59 -0.54 0.90
C PHE A 29 7.04 0.72 0.15
N ARG A 30 7.17 0.60 -1.16
CA ARG A 30 7.43 1.71 -2.07
C ARG A 30 6.65 1.52 -3.35
N THR A 31 5.81 2.49 -3.68
CA THR A 31 5.03 2.49 -4.92
C THR A 31 5.87 2.93 -6.12
N ALA A 32 5.63 2.31 -7.28
CA ALA A 32 6.14 2.78 -8.57
C ALA A 32 5.18 3.75 -9.29
N LEU A 33 3.92 3.82 -8.84
CA LEU A 33 2.87 4.64 -9.45
C LEU A 33 3.01 6.11 -9.05
N ALA A 34 3.22 6.99 -10.04
CA ALA A 34 3.44 8.43 -9.85
C ALA A 34 2.19 9.19 -9.35
N ASP A 35 1.01 8.65 -9.61
CA ASP A 35 -0.29 9.15 -9.16
C ASP A 35 -0.69 8.61 -7.78
N SER A 36 0.13 7.75 -7.18
CA SER A 36 -0.09 7.27 -5.82
C SER A 36 0.25 8.34 -4.77
N GLY A 37 -0.58 8.39 -3.73
CA GLY A 37 -0.32 9.19 -2.54
C GLY A 37 0.99 8.90 -1.81
N PHE A 38 1.54 7.70 -2.03
CA PHE A 38 2.81 7.22 -1.48
C PHE A 38 3.98 7.40 -2.44
N TYR A 39 3.82 8.07 -3.58
CA TYR A 39 4.90 8.22 -4.55
C TYR A 39 6.07 9.03 -3.97
N GLY A 40 7.30 8.62 -4.33
CA GLY A 40 8.52 9.28 -3.88
C GLY A 40 8.94 8.96 -2.44
N GLN A 41 8.24 8.07 -1.74
CA GLN A 41 8.58 7.66 -0.37
C GLN A 41 8.64 6.13 -0.21
N THR A 42 9.41 5.71 0.79
CA THR A 42 9.41 4.35 1.32
C THR A 42 8.78 4.41 2.70
N VAL A 43 7.70 3.65 2.90
CA VAL A 43 6.91 3.65 4.14
C VAL A 43 7.03 2.31 4.86
N PRO A 44 7.03 2.27 6.20
CA PRO A 44 7.12 1.01 6.93
C PRO A 44 5.84 0.19 6.76
N ILE A 45 5.96 -1.14 6.73
CA ILE A 45 4.82 -2.04 6.84
C ILE A 45 4.91 -2.85 8.13
N VAL A 46 3.74 -3.10 8.71
CA VAL A 46 3.56 -4.06 9.79
C VAL A 46 2.34 -4.92 9.47
N GLY A 47 2.40 -6.20 9.80
CA GLY A 47 1.34 -7.14 9.45
C GLY A 47 1.39 -8.45 10.22
N LEU A 48 0.42 -9.30 9.90
CA LEU A 48 0.27 -10.64 10.43
C LEU A 48 0.15 -11.64 9.29
N HIS A 49 0.54 -12.88 9.53
CA HIS A 49 0.35 -13.99 8.60
C HIS A 49 0.00 -15.28 9.36
N GLN A 50 -0.69 -16.18 8.68
CA GLN A 50 -0.96 -17.54 9.16
C GLN A 50 -0.98 -18.48 7.96
N GLY A 51 -0.02 -19.42 7.90
CA GLY A 51 0.16 -20.28 6.75
C GLY A 51 0.34 -19.45 5.47
N ASN A 52 -0.55 -19.65 4.49
CA ASN A 52 -0.52 -18.94 3.22
C ASN A 52 -1.30 -17.61 3.23
N CYS A 53 -1.97 -17.24 4.32
CA CYS A 53 -2.69 -15.98 4.41
C CYS A 53 -1.81 -14.89 5.02
N ILE A 54 -1.91 -13.67 4.51
CA ILE A 54 -1.13 -12.51 4.96
C ILE A 54 -2.00 -11.25 4.95
N GLY A 55 -1.76 -10.35 5.90
CA GLY A 55 -2.28 -8.98 5.86
C GLY A 55 -1.28 -8.02 6.47
N PHE A 56 -1.10 -6.86 5.83
CA PHE A 56 -0.18 -5.83 6.31
C PHE A 56 -0.71 -4.44 5.97
N SER A 57 -0.20 -3.43 6.66
CA SER A 57 -0.61 -2.05 6.45
C SER A 57 0.56 -1.09 6.52
N SER A 58 0.39 0.05 5.87
CA SER A 58 1.30 1.18 5.94
C SER A 58 0.52 2.48 6.10
N VAL A 59 1.11 3.43 6.83
CA VAL A 59 0.58 4.78 7.02
C VAL A 59 1.63 5.77 6.56
N GLY A 60 1.19 6.83 5.88
CA GLY A 60 2.11 7.87 5.41
C GLY A 60 1.39 9.17 5.10
N SER A 61 2.20 10.22 4.96
CA SER A 61 1.76 11.57 4.65
C SER A 61 2.43 12.03 3.37
N SER A 62 1.76 12.89 2.60
CA SER A 62 2.37 13.60 1.47
C SER A 62 1.73 14.98 1.32
N ALA A 63 2.14 15.73 0.29
CA ALA A 63 1.52 17.02 -0.04
C ALA A 63 -0.01 16.92 -0.28
N ALA A 64 -0.51 15.72 -0.57
CA ALA A 64 -1.94 15.45 -0.77
C ALA A 64 -2.63 14.90 0.49
N GLY A 65 -2.05 15.04 1.69
CA GLY A 65 -2.66 14.61 2.97
C GLY A 65 -2.15 13.29 3.53
N ASP A 66 -2.82 12.82 4.59
CA ASP A 66 -2.51 11.60 5.32
C ASP A 66 -3.33 10.43 4.78
N ARG A 67 -2.74 9.23 4.79
CA ARG A 67 -3.40 8.04 4.27
C ARG A 67 -2.89 6.76 4.90
N VAL A 68 -3.74 5.74 4.88
CA VAL A 68 -3.42 4.36 5.22
C VAL A 68 -3.70 3.46 4.02
N VAL A 69 -2.82 2.51 3.75
CA VAL A 69 -3.08 1.39 2.85
C VAL A 69 -3.05 0.09 3.64
N SER A 70 -4.00 -0.78 3.38
CA SER A 70 -4.06 -2.12 3.95
C SER A 70 -4.18 -3.13 2.82
N TYR A 71 -3.34 -4.17 2.88
CA TYR A 71 -3.36 -5.31 1.98
C TYR A 71 -3.84 -6.54 2.77
N ALA A 72 -4.64 -7.38 2.13
CA ALA A 72 -5.00 -8.70 2.60
C ALA A 72 -4.93 -9.67 1.41
N GLY A 73 -4.30 -10.83 1.60
CA GLY A 73 -4.04 -11.73 0.50
C GLY A 73 -3.61 -13.12 0.90
N LEU A 74 -3.19 -13.87 -0.10
CA LEU A 74 -2.71 -15.23 0.05
C LEU A 74 -1.57 -15.57 -0.91
N LEU A 75 -0.71 -16.51 -0.49
CA LEU A 75 0.30 -17.11 -1.33
C LEU A 75 -0.32 -18.23 -2.16
N ARG A 76 -0.27 -18.10 -3.49
CA ARG A 76 -0.74 -19.11 -4.45
C ARG A 76 0.20 -19.14 -5.64
N ASP A 77 0.61 -20.34 -6.03
CA ASP A 77 1.49 -20.56 -7.18
C ASP A 77 2.78 -19.72 -7.16
N GLY A 78 3.33 -19.51 -5.95
CA GLY A 78 4.54 -18.70 -5.71
C GLY A 78 4.31 -17.19 -5.72
N LYS A 79 3.08 -16.71 -5.90
CA LYS A 79 2.71 -15.29 -5.95
C LYS A 79 1.90 -14.87 -4.74
N MET A 80 2.13 -13.64 -4.29
CA MET A 80 1.31 -13.02 -3.25
C MET A 80 0.15 -12.27 -3.93
N GLU A 81 -1.02 -12.90 -3.94
CA GLU A 81 -2.25 -12.36 -4.52
C GLU A 81 -2.98 -11.55 -3.45
N THR A 82 -3.14 -10.23 -3.65
CA THR A 82 -3.67 -9.32 -2.63
C THR A 82 -4.85 -8.50 -3.14
N ALA A 83 -5.82 -8.28 -2.27
CA ALA A 83 -6.72 -7.15 -2.35
C ALA A 83 -6.24 -6.06 -1.40
N TRP A 84 -6.45 -4.81 -1.77
CA TRP A 84 -6.07 -3.67 -0.94
C TRP A 84 -7.14 -2.60 -0.91
N PHE A 85 -7.11 -1.81 0.16
CA PHE A 85 -7.84 -0.55 0.22
C PHE A 85 -6.94 0.56 0.77
N VAL A 86 -7.17 1.77 0.28
CA VAL A 86 -6.56 3.01 0.76
C VAL A 86 -7.65 3.87 1.37
N VAL A 87 -7.39 4.43 2.57
CA VAL A 87 -8.22 5.48 3.16
C VAL A 87 -7.38 6.75 3.23
N SER A 88 -7.89 7.87 2.68
CA SER A 88 -7.22 9.18 2.70
C SER A 88 -8.04 10.21 3.50
N ASP A 89 -7.37 11.04 4.30
CA ASP A 89 -8.05 12.08 5.10
C ASP A 89 -8.52 13.26 4.23
N LYS A 90 -7.73 13.61 3.21
CA LYS A 90 -7.85 14.79 2.36
C LYS A 90 -7.48 14.49 0.91
N ALA A 91 -7.82 15.43 0.03
CA ALA A 91 -7.34 15.46 -1.34
C ALA A 91 -7.08 16.92 -1.77
N LEU A 92 -6.22 17.08 -2.78
CA LEU A 92 -6.08 18.35 -3.49
C LEU A 92 -7.31 18.58 -4.35
N VAL A 93 -8.01 19.69 -4.11
CA VAL A 93 -9.24 20.06 -4.82
C VAL A 93 -9.10 21.50 -5.33
N ALA A 94 -9.27 21.66 -6.64
CA ALA A 94 -9.41 22.96 -7.29
C ALA A 94 -10.90 23.31 -7.45
N ALA A 95 -11.23 24.60 -7.47
CA ALA A 95 -12.61 25.07 -7.69
C ALA A 95 -13.05 24.96 -9.16
N GLY A 96 -12.09 24.95 -10.09
CA GLY A 96 -12.28 24.83 -11.53
C GLY A 96 -10.96 24.57 -12.24
N GLU A 97 -11.01 24.37 -13.54
CA GLU A 97 -9.81 24.21 -14.37
C GLU A 97 -8.97 25.50 -14.34
N GLY A 98 -7.66 25.36 -14.17
CA GLY A 98 -6.72 26.49 -14.07
C GLY A 98 -6.65 27.15 -12.69
N GLU A 99 -7.54 26.81 -11.75
CA GLU A 99 -7.54 27.36 -10.38
C GLU A 99 -6.55 26.63 -9.47
N PRO A 100 -5.92 27.32 -8.49
CA PRO A 100 -5.05 26.68 -7.51
C PRO A 100 -5.79 25.60 -6.70
N ALA A 101 -5.15 24.43 -6.58
CA ALA A 101 -5.66 23.37 -5.74
C ALA A 101 -5.38 23.66 -4.25
N THR A 102 -6.34 23.31 -3.40
CA THR A 102 -6.21 23.41 -1.95
C THR A 102 -6.50 22.06 -1.32
N LEU A 103 -5.82 21.75 -0.21
CA LEU A 103 -6.03 20.51 0.50
C LEU A 103 -7.36 20.58 1.28
N LYS A 104 -8.30 19.69 0.99
CA LYS A 104 -9.63 19.65 1.62
C LYS A 104 -9.94 18.26 2.18
N PRO A 105 -10.62 18.17 3.34
CA PRO A 105 -11.12 16.90 3.85
C PRO A 105 -12.01 16.19 2.83
N LEU A 106 -11.85 14.88 2.72
CA LEU A 106 -12.73 14.07 1.89
C LEU A 106 -14.02 13.74 2.64
N ASN A 107 -15.14 13.71 1.91
CA ASN A 107 -16.33 13.03 2.41
C ASN A 107 -16.01 11.54 2.59
N TRP A 108 -16.51 10.92 3.67
CA TRP A 108 -16.22 9.52 4.00
C TRP A 108 -16.39 8.55 2.81
N TRP A 109 -17.49 8.66 2.07
CA TRP A 109 -17.78 7.81 0.91
C TRP A 109 -16.85 8.02 -0.29
N ARG A 110 -16.03 9.08 -0.30
CA ARG A 110 -14.94 9.32 -1.28
C ARG A 110 -13.55 9.05 -0.72
N ALA A 111 -13.43 8.75 0.58
CA ALA A 111 -12.14 8.59 1.24
C ALA A 111 -11.49 7.22 0.93
N VAL A 112 -12.28 6.26 0.44
CA VAL A 112 -11.86 4.87 0.25
C VAL A 112 -11.66 4.55 -1.23
N THR A 113 -10.52 3.95 -1.57
CA THR A 113 -10.26 3.33 -2.88
C THR A 113 -9.82 1.89 -2.67
N THR A 114 -10.13 0.97 -3.59
CA THR A 114 -9.76 -0.43 -3.48
C THR A 114 -9.42 -1.02 -4.85
N SER A 115 -8.51 -1.99 -4.86
CA SER A 115 -8.18 -2.79 -6.04
C SER A 115 -7.46 -4.08 -5.61
N ILE A 116 -6.82 -4.74 -6.58
CA ILE A 116 -6.01 -5.94 -6.40
C ILE A 116 -4.59 -5.72 -6.96
N ASP A 117 -3.61 -6.32 -6.29
CA ASP A 117 -2.21 -6.38 -6.70
C ASP A 117 -1.68 -7.81 -6.59
N THR A 118 -0.93 -8.24 -7.60
CA THR A 118 -0.24 -9.53 -7.61
C THR A 118 1.25 -9.27 -7.48
N PHE A 119 1.88 -9.74 -6.40
CA PHE A 119 3.32 -9.61 -6.21
C PHE A 119 4.07 -10.91 -6.50
N GLU A 120 5.15 -10.77 -7.27
CA GLU A 120 6.10 -11.83 -7.56
C GLU A 120 7.39 -11.61 -6.77
N ARG A 121 8.01 -12.70 -6.34
CA ARG A 121 9.28 -12.64 -5.61
C ARG A 121 10.42 -12.34 -6.59
N VAL A 122 11.22 -11.32 -6.29
CA VAL A 122 12.33 -10.87 -7.15
C VAL A 122 13.71 -11.08 -6.53
N MET A 123 13.78 -11.27 -5.19
CA MET A 123 14.97 -11.65 -4.42
C MET A 123 14.56 -12.45 -3.18
#